data_AF-A0A167I3Q4-F1
#
_entry.id   AF-A0A167I3Q4-F1
#
_cell.length_a   1.000
_cell.length_b   1.000
_cell.length_c   1.000
_cell.angle_alpha   90.00
_cell.angle_beta   90.00
_cell.angle_gamma   90.00
#
_symmetry.space_group_name_H-M   'P 1'
#
loop_
_entity.id
_entity.type
_entity.pdbx_description
1 polymer ?
#
loop_
_entity_poly.entity_id
_entity_poly.type
_entity_poly.pdbx_seq_one_letter_code
_entity_poly.pdbx_strand_id
1 'polypeptide(L)'
;MAGAPVSSQPLYEVAEPVTPAGSSSRRREEYEKVMARLSDQTFHPNKYPDPLVPRQGVDVQLYPPGVTLEMEGKWLARIKAARQRDD
;
A
#
# COMPACT_ATOMS: atom_id res chain seq x y z
N MET A 1 31.29 -22.33 -11.07
CA MET A 1 31.28 -20.94 -10.57
C MET A 1 30.22 -20.19 -11.35
N ALA A 2 29.13 -19.79 -10.69
CA ALA A 2 28.01 -19.09 -11.32
C ALA A 2 28.36 -17.61 -11.50
N GLY A 3 28.26 -17.09 -12.72
CA GLY A 3 28.39 -15.67 -13.01
C GLY A 3 27.08 -14.95 -12.72
N ALA A 4 27.13 -13.92 -11.87
CA ALA A 4 26.01 -13.03 -11.61
C ALA A 4 25.94 -11.95 -12.70
N PRO A 5 24.74 -11.56 -13.19
CA PRO A 5 24.60 -10.41 -14.07
C PRO A 5 24.81 -9.12 -13.27
N VAL A 6 25.78 -8.32 -13.72
CA VAL A 6 26.08 -7.00 -13.17
C VAL A 6 24.93 -6.07 -13.57
N SER A 7 24.10 -5.70 -12.60
CA SER A 7 23.03 -4.72 -12.77
C SER A 7 23.64 -3.33 -12.98
N SER A 8 23.69 -2.88 -14.24
CA SER A 8 24.04 -1.50 -14.58
C SER A 8 22.85 -0.60 -14.27
N GLN A 9 22.71 -0.17 -13.02
CA GLN A 9 21.89 1.00 -12.71
C GLN A 9 22.76 2.26 -12.76
N PRO A 10 22.38 3.30 -13.54
CA PRO A 10 23.07 4.57 -13.47
C PRO A 10 22.83 5.17 -12.09
N LEU A 11 23.93 5.46 -11.39
CA LEU A 11 23.97 6.17 -10.13
C LEU A 11 23.47 7.60 -10.41
N TYR A 12 22.20 7.87 -10.11
CA TYR A 12 21.67 9.22 -10.15
C TYR A 12 22.25 9.94 -8.93
N GLU A 13 23.35 10.65 -9.14
CA GLU A 13 23.86 11.62 -8.20
C GLU A 13 22.82 12.74 -8.10
N VAL A 14 21.98 12.69 -7.07
CA VAL A 14 21.03 13.76 -6.75
C VAL A 14 21.87 14.94 -6.29
N ALA A 15 22.26 15.80 -7.21
CA ALA A 15 22.79 17.11 -6.87
C ALA A 15 21.69 17.84 -6.10
N GLU A 16 21.91 18.08 -4.81
CA GLU A 16 21.00 18.88 -4.00
C GLU A 16 20.88 20.27 -4.63
N PRO A 17 19.66 20.75 -4.95
CA PRO A 17 19.50 22.09 -5.46
C PRO A 17 19.89 23.09 -4.36
N VAL A 18 20.96 23.85 -4.61
CA VAL A 18 21.36 24.99 -3.77
C VAL A 18 20.18 25.94 -3.70
N THR A 19 19.51 25.99 -2.55
CA THR A 19 18.37 26.89 -2.34
C THR A 19 18.90 28.31 -2.08
N PRO A 20 18.47 29.33 -2.84
CA PRO A 20 18.76 30.69 -2.48
C PRO A 20 17.99 31.00 -1.19
N ALA A 21 18.71 31.42 -0.15
CA ALA A 21 18.15 31.90 1.10
C ALA A 21 17.36 33.19 0.84
N GLY A 22 16.08 33.06 0.47
CA GLY A 22 15.25 34.19 0.11
C GLY A 22 13.76 33.85 0.10
N SER A 23 13.03 34.48 1.01
CA SER A 23 11.56 34.52 1.12
C SER A 23 10.88 33.18 1.46
N SER A 24 10.70 32.95 2.76
CA SER A 24 9.85 31.89 3.32
C SER A 24 8.40 31.92 2.79
N SER A 25 7.90 33.08 2.34
CA SER A 25 6.53 33.21 1.82
C SER A 25 6.36 32.53 0.46
N ARG A 26 7.34 32.68 -0.46
CA ARG A 26 7.29 32.03 -1.78
C ARG A 26 7.39 30.51 -1.66
N ARG A 27 8.25 30.02 -0.77
CA ARG A 27 8.37 28.59 -0.48
C ARG A 27 7.06 28.00 0.06
N ARG A 28 6.33 28.77 0.87
CA ARG A 28 5.01 28.38 1.39
C ARG A 28 3.96 28.32 0.29
N GLU A 29 3.89 29.32 -0.58
CA GLU A 29 2.94 29.34 -1.71
C GLU A 29 3.19 28.19 -2.70
N GLU A 30 4.45 27.88 -2.99
CA GLU A 30 4.82 26.73 -3.83
C GLU A 30 4.42 25.40 -3.20
N TYR A 31 4.67 25.24 -1.89
CA TYR A 31 4.24 24.07 -1.13
C TYR A 31 2.71 23.91 -1.16
N GLU A 32 1.96 24.98 -0.90
CA GLU A 32 0.49 24.98 -0.94
C GLU A 32 -0.04 24.64 -2.34
N LYS A 33 0.59 25.15 -3.40
CA LYS A 33 0.23 24.83 -4.79
C LYS A 33 0.51 23.37 -5.17
N VAL A 34 1.61 22.79 -4.69
CA VAL A 34 1.92 21.37 -4.90
C VAL A 34 0.92 20.51 -4.14
N MET A 35 0.66 20.82 -2.86
CA MET A 35 -0.33 20.13 -2.06
C MET A 35 -1.70 20.17 -2.74
N ALA A 36 -2.16 21.34 -3.19
CA ALA A 36 -3.46 21.53 -3.87
C ALA A 36 -3.68 20.62 -5.10
N ARG A 37 -2.62 20.10 -5.72
CA ARG A 37 -2.70 19.20 -6.88
C ARG A 37 -2.74 17.72 -6.49
N LEU A 38 -2.47 17.38 -5.24
CA LEU A 38 -2.57 16.02 -4.71
C LEU A 38 -4.04 15.64 -4.57
N SER A 39 -4.44 14.54 -5.20
CA SER A 39 -5.80 13.99 -5.09
C SER A 39 -6.05 13.28 -3.76
N ASP A 40 -4.99 12.95 -3.03
CA ASP A 40 -4.98 12.11 -1.85
C ASP A 40 -4.54 12.85 -0.57
N GLN A 41 -4.72 14.18 -0.50
CA GLN A 41 -4.36 14.96 0.70
C GLN A 41 -5.00 14.45 2.01
N THR A 42 -6.17 13.82 1.92
CA THR A 42 -6.92 13.27 3.06
C THR A 42 -6.64 11.79 3.29
N PHE A 43 -5.76 11.17 2.48
CA PHE A 43 -5.38 9.79 2.65
C PHE A 43 -4.55 9.63 3.92
N HIS A 44 -4.99 8.71 4.78
CA HIS A 44 -4.26 8.36 5.98
C HIS A 44 -4.01 6.85 5.96
N PRO A 45 -2.77 6.38 5.76
CA PRO A 45 -2.47 4.96 5.65
C PRO A 45 -2.91 4.20 6.91
N ASN A 46 -2.82 4.84 8.09
CA ASN A 46 -3.19 4.27 9.38
C ASN A 46 -4.72 4.13 9.60
N LYS A 47 -5.56 4.73 8.74
CA LYS A 47 -7.02 4.56 8.80
C LYS A 47 -7.49 3.29 8.10
N TYR A 48 -6.61 2.64 7.34
CA TYR A 48 -6.95 1.41 6.63
C TYR A 48 -6.50 0.21 7.47
N PRO A 49 -7.40 -0.74 7.73
CA PRO A 49 -7.03 -2.01 8.35
C PRO A 49 -5.95 -2.70 7.52
N ASP A 50 -5.07 -3.44 8.21
CA ASP A 50 -4.04 -4.24 7.56
C ASP A 50 -4.67 -5.10 6.44
N PRO A 51 -4.24 -4.93 5.18
CA PRO A 51 -4.80 -5.68 4.05
C PRO A 51 -4.54 -7.19 4.16
N LEU A 52 -3.56 -7.61 4.96
CA LEU A 52 -3.22 -9.01 5.18
C LEU A 52 -4.04 -9.67 6.30
N VAL A 53 -4.81 -8.88 7.05
CA VAL A 53 -5.67 -9.38 8.12
C VAL A 53 -7.12 -9.46 7.63
N PRO A 54 -7.83 -10.59 7.85
CA PRO A 54 -9.25 -10.68 7.58
C PRO A 54 -10.00 -9.55 8.29
N ARG A 55 -10.78 -8.78 7.53
CA ARG A 55 -11.58 -7.69 8.09
C ARG A 55 -12.57 -8.29 9.10
N GLN A 56 -12.41 -7.95 10.38
CA GLN A 56 -13.33 -8.43 11.40
C GLN A 56 -14.68 -7.72 11.23
N GLY A 57 -15.76 -8.49 11.11
CA GLY A 57 -17.11 -7.95 10.98
C GLY A 57 -17.49 -7.55 9.55
N VAL A 58 -17.12 -8.35 8.54
CA VAL A 58 -17.69 -8.22 7.19
C VAL A 58 -19.21 -8.37 7.33
N ASP A 59 -19.90 -7.23 7.24
CA ASP A 59 -21.36 -7.17 7.15
C ASP A 59 -21.81 -8.11 6.04
N VAL A 60 -22.97 -8.77 6.20
CA VAL A 60 -23.51 -9.71 5.19
C VAL A 60 -23.66 -9.00 3.82
N GLN A 61 -23.81 -7.67 3.84
CA GLN A 61 -23.85 -6.77 2.69
C GLN A 61 -22.53 -6.67 1.89
N LEU A 62 -21.39 -6.96 2.51
CA LEU A 62 -20.05 -6.84 1.92
C LEU A 62 -19.58 -8.15 1.25
N TYR A 63 -20.38 -9.22 1.33
CA TYR A 63 -20.08 -10.46 0.64
C TYR A 63 -20.27 -10.29 -0.86
N PRO A 64 -19.39 -10.89 -1.69
CA PRO A 64 -19.62 -10.96 -3.12
C PRO A 64 -20.98 -11.62 -3.40
N PRO A 65 -21.68 -11.23 -4.47
CA PRO A 65 -22.99 -11.79 -4.79
C PRO A 65 -22.93 -13.31 -4.89
N GLY A 66 -23.77 -13.99 -4.12
CA GLY A 66 -23.83 -15.45 -4.04
C GLY A 66 -22.92 -16.09 -2.98
N VAL A 67 -22.13 -15.30 -2.23
CA VAL A 67 -21.34 -15.82 -1.11
C VAL A 67 -22.15 -15.79 0.18
N THR A 68 -22.40 -16.98 0.75
CA THR A 68 -23.07 -17.15 2.04
C THR A 68 -22.05 -17.50 3.12
N LEU A 69 -22.40 -17.22 4.38
CA LEU A 69 -21.58 -17.55 5.56
C LEU A 69 -21.24 -19.06 5.63
N GLU A 70 -22.18 -19.92 5.24
CA GLU A 70 -21.92 -21.36 5.18
C GLU A 70 -20.86 -21.72 4.13
N MET A 71 -20.86 -21.03 2.99
CA MET A 71 -19.91 -21.28 1.93
C MET A 71 -18.50 -20.83 2.33
N GLU A 72 -18.39 -19.66 2.98
CA GLU A 72 -17.14 -19.20 3.58
C GLU A 72 -16.62 -20.22 4.62
N GLY A 73 -17.47 -20.69 5.52
CA GLY A 73 -17.11 -21.69 6.52
C GLY A 73 -16.57 -22.99 5.90
N LYS A 74 -17.20 -23.47 4.81
CA LYS A 74 -16.74 -24.64 4.06
C LYS A 74 -15.37 -24.41 3.41
N TRP A 75 -15.11 -23.22 2.88
CA TRP A 75 -13.81 -22.89 2.29
C TRP A 75 -12.71 -22.80 3.36
N LEU A 76 -12.97 -22.13 4.48
CA LEU A 76 -12.03 -22.03 5.59
C LEU A 76 -11.65 -23.41 6.14
N ALA A 77 -12.61 -24.33 6.25
CA ALA A 77 -12.34 -25.71 6.65
C ALA A 77 -11.41 -26.44 5.67
N ARG A 78 -11.63 -26.27 4.36
CA ARG A 78 -10.76 -26.86 3.32
C ARG A 78 -9.34 -26.30 3.34
N ILE A 79 -9.20 -24.98 3.55
CA ILE A 79 -7.89 -24.32 3.65
C ILE A 79 -7.11 -24.85 4.87
N LYS A 80 -7.76 -24.96 6.03
CA LYS A 80 -7.14 -25.54 7.23
C LYS A 80 -6.70 -26.99 7.01
N ALA A 81 -7.55 -27.80 6.39
CA ALA A 81 -7.24 -29.20 6.08
C ALA A 81 -6.10 -29.34 5.06
N ALA A 82 -5.99 -28.43 4.09
CA ALA A 82 -4.87 -28.42 3.15
C ALA A 82 -3.56 -28.08 3.86
N ARG A 83 -3.56 -27.05 4.72
CA ARG A 83 -2.36 -26.65 5.48
C ARG A 83 -1.82 -27.75 6.39
N GLN A 84 -2.71 -28.55 7.01
CA GLN A 84 -2.33 -29.69 7.85
C GLN A 84 -1.80 -30.90 7.07
N ARG A 85 -1.95 -30.94 5.74
CA ARG A 85 -1.42 -32.02 4.90
C ARG A 85 0.01 -31.77 4.42
N ASP A 86 0.45 -30.52 4.50
CA ASP A 86 1.78 -30.07 4.06
C ASP A 86 2.82 -30.09 5.22
N ASP A 87 2.38 -30.40 6.45
CA ASP A 87 3.21 -30.66 7.65
C ASP A 87 3.43 -32.17 7.86
#